data_AF-A0A1G2QZ58-F1
#
_entry.id   AF-A0A1G2QZ58-F1
#
_cell.length_a   1.000
_cell.length_b   1.000
_cell.length_c   1.000
_cell.angle_alpha   90.00
_cell.angle_beta   90.00
_cell.angle_gamma   90.00
#
_symmetry.space_group_name_H-M   'P 1'
#
loop_
_entity.id
_entity.type
_entity.pdbx_description
1 polymer ?
#
loop_
_entity_poly.entity_id
_entity_poly.type
_entity_poly.pdbx_seq_one_letter_code
_entity_poly.pdbx_strand_id
1 'polypeptide(L)'
;MDPIVIEKKEELDKGWRFIVEVGTHEETQVGFAVTIDKDYWQELTLGKFPPERLLRESLRFLLLKQSRNAIVRDLGNDFSLRNIQTLFYSYERRMKMALFGTEYPKKQE
;
A
#
# COMPACT_ATOMS: atom_id res chain seq x y z
N MET A 1 2.83 14.73 12.47
CA MET A 1 3.81 14.01 11.62
C MET A 1 3.09 12.90 10.88
N ASP A 2 3.50 12.58 9.66
CA ASP A 2 2.92 11.45 8.92
C ASP A 2 3.34 10.15 9.62
N PRO A 3 2.40 9.28 10.03
CA PRO A 3 2.74 8.09 10.82
C PRO A 3 3.36 6.97 9.98
N ILE A 4 3.72 7.23 8.71
CA ILE A 4 4.20 6.23 7.76
C ILE A 4 5.58 6.67 7.26
N VAL A 5 6.59 5.87 7.55
CA VAL A 5 7.97 6.05 7.08
C VAL A 5 8.33 4.89 6.17
N ILE A 6 8.83 5.19 4.97
CA ILE A 6 9.38 4.18 4.07
C ILE A 6 10.90 4.23 4.28
N GLU A 7 11.44 3.22 4.94
CA GLU A 7 12.87 3.17 5.30
C GLU A 7 13.74 2.72 4.12
N LYS A 8 13.30 1.69 3.42
CA LYS A 8 14.09 1.09 2.33
C LYS A 8 13.19 0.65 1.18
N LYS A 9 13.71 0.86 -0.02
CA LYS A 9 13.18 0.31 -1.27
C LYS A 9 14.23 -0.61 -1.88
N GLU A 10 13.81 -1.82 -2.19
CA GLU A 10 14.59 -2.80 -2.95
C GLU A 10 13.86 -3.07 -4.25
N GLU A 11 14.53 -2.85 -5.37
CA GLU A 11 13.99 -3.16 -6.70
C GLU A 11 14.24 -4.63 -6.99
N LEU A 12 13.17 -5.35 -7.28
CA LEU A 12 13.18 -6.76 -7.65
C LEU A 12 12.87 -6.87 -9.15
N ASP A 13 13.27 -7.97 -9.77
CA ASP A 13 13.03 -8.22 -11.20
C ASP A 13 11.54 -8.11 -11.59
N LYS A 14 10.64 -8.45 -10.64
CA LYS A 14 9.19 -8.48 -10.82
C LYS A 14 8.43 -7.42 -10.02
N GLY A 15 9.10 -6.47 -9.38
CA GLY A 15 8.43 -5.50 -8.53
C GLY A 15 9.34 -4.77 -7.56
N TRP A 16 8.79 -4.39 -6.42
CA TRP A 16 9.51 -3.67 -5.38
C TRP A 16 9.18 -4.23 -4.02
N ARG A 17 10.19 -4.34 -3.17
CA ARG A 17 10.04 -4.66 -1.76
C ARG A 17 10.37 -3.43 -0.94
N PHE A 18 9.46 -3.04 -0.07
CA PHE A 18 9.58 -1.88 0.79
C PHE A 18 9.66 -2.31 2.25
N ILE A 19 10.60 -1.75 2.99
CA ILE A 19 10.59 -1.81 4.45
C ILE A 19 9.94 -0.53 4.93
N VAL A 20 8.85 -0.66 5.67
CA VAL A 20 8.07 0.46 6.18
C VAL A 20 7.92 0.37 7.68
N GLU A 21 7.94 1.52 8.33
CA GLU A 21 7.61 1.67 9.73
C GLU A 21 6.35 2.52 9.87
N VAL A 22 5.43 2.04 10.69
CA VAL A 22 4.19 2.73 10.96
C VAL A 22 4.07 3.05 12.45
N GLY A 23 4.01 4.34 12.76
CA GLY A 23 3.77 4.85 14.09
C GLY A 23 4.09 6.33 14.29
N THR A 24 3.75 6.85 15.45
CA THR A 24 4.04 8.21 15.91
C THR A 24 5.12 8.17 16.99
N HIS A 25 5.85 9.26 17.21
CA HIS A 25 6.90 9.36 18.25
C HIS A 25 6.42 9.02 19.67
N GLU A 26 5.11 9.09 19.92
CA GLU A 26 4.48 8.83 21.22
C GLU A 26 4.02 7.36 21.39
N GLU A 27 4.01 6.56 20.33
CA GLU A 27 3.57 5.17 20.33
C GLU A 27 4.59 4.25 19.66
N THR A 28 4.65 2.99 20.09
CA THR A 28 5.54 1.98 19.49
C THR A 28 5.38 1.91 17.97
N GLN A 29 6.50 2.10 17.27
CA GLN A 29 6.58 1.92 15.82
C GLN A 29 6.55 0.43 15.49
N VAL A 30 5.82 0.09 14.43
CA VAL A 30 5.73 -1.28 13.92
C VAL A 30 6.32 -1.32 12.53
N GLY A 31 7.44 -2.05 12.38
CA GLY A 31 8.12 -2.25 11.11
C GLY A 31 7.65 -3.52 10.39
N PHE A 32 7.42 -3.44 9.09
CA PHE A 32 7.07 -4.59 8.25
C PHE A 32 7.51 -4.40 6.79
N ALA A 33 7.57 -5.51 6.06
CA ALA A 33 7.91 -5.55 4.65
C ALA A 33 6.65 -5.63 3.78
N VAL A 34 6.60 -4.80 2.74
CA VAL A 34 5.52 -4.81 1.74
C VAL A 34 6.10 -5.02 0.35
N THR A 35 5.62 -6.05 -0.33
CA THR A 35 5.98 -6.32 -1.73
C THR A 35 4.90 -5.79 -2.66
N ILE A 36 5.30 -5.06 -3.68
CA ILE A 36 4.45 -4.56 -4.76
C ILE A 36 4.90 -5.22 -6.05
N ASP A 37 4.05 -6.10 -6.58
CA ASP A 37 4.27 -6.67 -7.90
C ASP A 37 4.12 -5.59 -8.98
N LYS A 38 5.01 -5.61 -9.98
CA LYS A 38 5.06 -4.61 -11.04
C LYS A 38 3.81 -4.63 -11.91
N ASP A 39 3.31 -5.82 -12.25
CA ASP A 39 2.10 -5.99 -13.04
C ASP A 39 0.90 -5.44 -12.27
N TYR A 40 0.78 -5.82 -10.99
CA TYR A 40 -0.28 -5.32 -10.12
C TYR A 40 -0.27 -3.80 -9.95
N TRP A 41 0.91 -3.21 -9.76
CA TRP A 41 1.06 -1.76 -9.73
C TRP A 41 0.65 -1.11 -11.06
N GLN A 42 1.05 -1.70 -12.18
CA GLN A 42 0.70 -1.19 -13.51
C GLN A 42 -0.82 -1.25 -13.74
N GLU A 43 -1.49 -2.33 -13.36
CA GLU A 43 -2.95 -2.48 -13.47
C GLU A 43 -3.70 -1.44 -12.63
N LEU A 44 -3.21 -1.17 -11.41
CA LEU A 44 -3.89 -0.32 -10.44
C LEU A 44 -3.63 1.17 -10.69
N THR A 45 -2.43 1.51 -11.16
CA THR A 45 -1.97 2.90 -11.34
C THR A 45 -1.85 3.34 -12.79
N LEU A 46 -2.09 2.44 -13.75
CA LEU A 46 -1.82 2.65 -15.19
C LEU A 46 -0.38 3.11 -15.47
N GLY A 47 0.56 2.78 -14.58
CA GLY A 47 1.96 3.22 -14.64
C GLY A 47 2.17 4.72 -14.41
N LYS A 48 1.16 5.46 -13.95
CA LYS A 48 1.20 6.93 -13.84
C LYS A 48 1.76 7.46 -12.52
N PHE A 49 1.88 6.62 -11.49
CA PHE A 49 2.25 7.03 -10.14
C PHE A 49 3.38 6.17 -9.59
N PRO A 50 4.37 6.72 -8.86
CA PRO A 50 5.45 5.92 -8.31
C PRO A 50 4.90 4.86 -7.32
N PRO A 51 5.57 3.69 -7.21
CA PRO A 51 5.13 2.61 -6.31
C PRO A 51 5.06 3.07 -4.84
N GLU A 52 5.92 4.02 -4.44
CA GLU A 52 5.89 4.65 -3.11
C GLU A 52 4.59 5.40 -2.83
N ARG A 53 4.00 6.03 -3.86
CA ARG A 53 2.72 6.75 -3.70
C ARG A 53 1.57 5.77 -3.53
N LEU A 54 1.55 4.69 -4.31
CA LEU A 54 0.58 3.62 -4.11
C LEU A 54 0.70 3.08 -2.68
N LEU A 55 1.91 2.71 -2.26
CA LEU A 55 2.18 2.17 -0.92
C LEU A 55 1.65 3.08 0.20
N ARG A 56 1.97 4.38 0.15
CA ARG A 56 1.51 5.34 1.17
C ARG A 56 -0.02 5.37 1.27
N GLU A 57 -0.71 5.43 0.14
CA GLU A 57 -2.18 5.47 0.14
C GLU A 57 -2.78 4.14 0.64
N SER A 58 -2.14 3.01 0.32
CA SER A 58 -2.51 1.69 0.84
C SER A 58 -2.39 1.62 2.35
N LEU A 59 -1.27 2.06 2.90
CA LEU A 59 -1.01 2.07 4.34
C LEU A 59 -1.97 3.02 5.07
N ARG A 60 -2.24 4.20 4.51
CA ARG A 60 -3.26 5.12 5.04
C ARG A 60 -4.64 4.48 5.07
N PHE A 61 -5.03 3.77 4.01
CA PHE A 61 -6.30 3.05 3.97
C PHE A 61 -6.38 1.97 5.04
N LEU A 62 -5.32 1.18 5.23
CA LEU A 62 -5.26 0.16 6.28
C LEU A 62 -5.39 0.79 7.67
N LEU A 63 -4.65 1.88 7.95
CA LEU A 63 -4.70 2.56 9.25
C LEU A 63 -6.04 3.21 9.56
N LEU A 64 -6.80 3.60 8.53
CA LEU A 64 -8.18 4.08 8.70
C LEU A 64 -9.17 2.96 9.03
N LYS A 65 -8.82 1.71 8.73
CA LYS A 65 -9.70 0.54 8.91
C LYS A 65 -9.36 -0.29 10.13
N GLN A 66 -8.08 -0.36 10.48
CA GLN A 66 -7.57 -1.20 11.54
C GLN A 66 -6.33 -0.58 12.19
N SER A 67 -6.03 -1.02 13.41
CA SER A 67 -4.83 -0.57 14.12
C SER A 67 -3.56 -1.16 13.49
N ARG A 68 -2.41 -0.51 13.73
CA ARG A 68 -1.08 -0.98 13.29
C ARG A 68 -0.81 -2.45 13.65
N ASN A 69 -1.15 -2.83 14.89
CA ASN A 69 -0.96 -4.20 15.36
C ASN A 69 -1.87 -5.20 14.63
N ALA A 70 -3.08 -4.78 14.22
CA ALA A 70 -3.96 -5.62 13.42
C ALA A 70 -3.45 -5.81 12.00
N ILE A 71 -2.79 -4.81 11.39
CA ILE A 71 -2.13 -4.95 10.08
C ILE A 71 -1.13 -6.12 10.12
N VAL A 72 -0.23 -6.12 11.09
CA VAL A 72 0.77 -7.19 11.25
C VAL A 72 0.12 -8.53 11.59
N ARG A 73 -0.93 -8.54 12.41
CA ARG A 73 -1.63 -9.78 12.76
C ARG A 73 -2.31 -10.41 11.55
N ASP A 74 -2.98 -9.60 10.72
CA ASP A 74 -3.87 -10.08 9.67
C ASP A 74 -3.14 -10.27 8.31
N LEU A 75 -2.09 -9.49 8.04
CA LEU A 75 -1.28 -9.59 6.82
C LEU A 75 0.11 -10.21 7.07
N GLY A 76 0.62 -10.18 8.30
CA GLY A 76 1.98 -10.59 8.65
C GLY A 76 2.98 -9.45 8.65
N ASN A 77 4.22 -9.74 9.06
CA ASN A 77 5.36 -8.82 8.97
C ASN A 77 5.97 -8.72 7.56
N ASP A 78 5.52 -9.57 6.64
CA ASP A 78 5.91 -9.60 5.24
C ASP A 78 4.68 -9.99 4.42
N PHE A 79 4.23 -9.10 3.53
CA PHE A 79 3.06 -9.37 2.70
C PHE A 79 3.12 -8.67 1.34
N SER A 80 2.32 -9.15 0.38
CA SER A 80 2.12 -8.46 -0.88
C SER A 80 0.94 -7.49 -0.80
N LEU A 81 1.05 -6.34 -1.44
CA LEU A 81 -0.01 -5.34 -1.53
C LEU A 81 -1.31 -5.93 -2.12
N ARG A 82 -1.21 -6.99 -2.93
CA ARG A 82 -2.35 -7.74 -3.48
C ARG A 82 -3.12 -8.51 -2.39
N ASN A 83 -2.49 -8.92 -1.30
CA ASN A 83 -3.17 -9.57 -0.16
C ASN A 83 -4.17 -8.63 0.52
N ILE A 84 -4.02 -7.31 0.40
CA ILE A 84 -4.98 -6.36 1.00
C ILE A 84 -6.37 -6.54 0.39
N GLN A 85 -6.46 -6.88 -0.90
CA GLN A 85 -7.74 -7.09 -1.59
C GLN A 85 -8.52 -8.29 -1.04
N THR A 86 -7.84 -9.32 -0.52
CA THR A 86 -8.50 -10.50 0.06
C THR A 86 -9.20 -10.17 1.38
N LEU A 87 -8.66 -9.18 2.13
CA LEU A 87 -9.27 -8.66 3.36
C LEU A 87 -10.28 -7.54 3.08
N PHE A 88 -10.02 -6.71 2.07
CA PHE A 88 -10.81 -5.53 1.76
C PHE A 88 -11.18 -5.50 0.27
N TYR A 89 -12.35 -6.07 -0.07
CA TYR A 89 -12.82 -6.14 -1.47
C TYR A 89 -12.86 -4.78 -2.18
N SER A 90 -13.12 -3.70 -1.45
CA SER A 90 -13.18 -2.33 -2.00
C SER A 90 -11.82 -1.63 -2.15
N TYR A 91 -10.73 -2.31 -1.79
CA TYR A 91 -9.39 -1.75 -1.73
C TYR A 91 -8.92 -1.15 -3.06
N GLU A 92 -8.97 -1.93 -4.15
CA GLU A 92 -8.48 -1.46 -5.45
C GLU A 92 -9.24 -0.22 -5.94
N ARG A 93 -10.56 -0.24 -5.76
CA ARG A 93 -11.42 0.90 -6.09
C ARG A 93 -11.04 2.13 -5.27
N ARG A 94 -10.76 1.96 -3.97
CA ARG A 94 -10.29 3.04 -3.08
C ARG A 94 -8.94 3.59 -3.53
N MET A 95 -7.98 2.74 -3.90
CA MET A 95 -6.67 3.18 -4.39
C MET A 95 -6.81 3.97 -5.69
N LYS A 96 -7.63 3.48 -6.61
CA LYS A 96 -7.94 4.17 -7.86
C LYS A 96 -8.56 5.55 -7.62
N MET A 97 -9.52 5.66 -6.71
CA MET A 97 -10.10 6.95 -6.33
C MET A 97 -9.10 7.88 -5.64
N ALA A 98 -8.23 7.36 -4.77
CA ALA A 98 -7.23 8.16 -4.07
C ALA A 98 -6.12 8.67 -5.00
N LEU A 99 -5.74 7.86 -5.99
CA LEU A 99 -4.68 8.19 -6.94
C LEU A 99 -5.16 9.09 -8.09
N PHE A 100 -6.34 8.81 -8.65
CA PHE A 100 -6.89 9.51 -9.83
C PHE A 100 -7.98 10.54 -9.49
N GLY A 101 -8.49 10.56 -8.26
CA GLY A 101 -9.63 11.41 -7.89
C GLY A 101 -10.97 10.89 -8.42
N THR A 102 -11.94 11.80 -8.59
CA THR A 102 -13.28 11.50 -9.14
C THR A 102 -13.25 11.20 -10.64
N GLU A 103 -12.15 11.53 -11.32
CA GLU A 103 -11.94 11.32 -12.76
C GLU A 103 -11.21 10.00 -13.00
N TYR A 104 -11.75 8.91 -12.46
CA TYR A 104 -11.21 7.59 -12.78
C TYR A 104 -11.37 7.34 -14.28
N PRO A 105 -10.27 7.18 -15.05
CA PRO A 105 -10.38 6.93 -16.48
C PRO A 105 -11.14 5.62 -16.67
N LYS A 106 -12.33 5.71 -17.27
CA LYS A 106 -13.06 4.51 -17.71
C LYS A 106 -12.12 3.76 -18.65
N LYS A 107 -11.87 2.47 -18.39
CA LYS A 107 -11.27 1.59 -19.41
C LYS A 107 -12.18 1.75 -20.63
N GLN A 108 -11.65 2.29 -21.73
CA GLN A 108 -12.31 2.16 -23.02
C GLN A 108 -12.27 0.67 -23.35
N GLU A 109 -13.44 0.02 -23.27
CA GLU A 109 -13.69 -1.28 -23.89
C GLU A 109 -13.61 -1.17 -25.41
#